data_AF-A0A0N4VC44-F1
#
_entry.id   AF-A0A0N4VC44-F1
#
_cell.length_a   1.000
_cell.length_b   1.000
_cell.length_c   1.000
_cell.angle_alpha   90.00
_cell.angle_beta   90.00
_cell.angle_gamma   90.00
#
_symmetry.space_group_name_H-M   'P 1'
#
loop_
_entity.id
_entity.type
_entity.pdbx_description
1 polymer ?
#
loop_
_entity_poly.entity_id
_entity_poly.type
_entity_poly.pdbx_seq_one_letter_code
_entity_poly.pdbx_strand_id
1 'polypeptide(L)'
;MERLIICILFQKDSDPGLGPGYSCLLRIDPNGHILYWTPAFNASKKKDSEYHYRYLSDVVDVRKGKYAVSYHGSPLNMSQKMMEKQALPFGQNNSLTRCLITIVVATTITNPEFLTFMTSSGEIEVADEWADYIYKLSLEIRRRKRGVLYYMEKLLAPLRYANNLTYITIENIARVVVPSEQNTSGYNRVLHSLSKTRTRDHKTRKPYGIMSVKKIERFLNFVQRDPRQNEVLYPMANRDTVKTLLSKYSKHQDYLTYEGFVRYLLSDDNVEITNYCLRFVEENMHEPLSCYYINSSHNSYLKGAQIWHARYFCADPSTSADVEIYRQILLSGCRCVEIDCWDGCDGEPIVTHGPTEITFIEPIALKVLLGLLFCLTGFALLDERSFPLSSLLAQQGKMAEIFAECFGDSLLREPIPGHPVTIAFNCFKII
;
A
#
# COMPACT_ATOMS: atom_id res chain seq x y z
N MET A 1 -4.11 -9.90 20.57
CA MET A 1 -3.94 -8.83 21.58
C MET A 1 -4.58 -7.60 20.97
N GLU A 2 -5.78 -7.21 21.38
CA GLU A 2 -6.39 -5.95 20.91
C GLU A 2 -5.56 -4.80 21.49
N ARG A 3 -4.61 -4.30 20.70
CA ARG A 3 -3.86 -3.10 21.07
C ARG A 3 -4.73 -1.90 20.69
N LEU A 4 -4.88 -0.98 21.64
CA LEU A 4 -5.69 0.22 21.54
C LEU A 4 -4.75 1.42 21.72
N ILE A 5 -4.84 2.44 20.86
CA ILE A 5 -4.22 3.74 21.12
C ILE A 5 -5.28 4.83 21.08
N ILE A 6 -5.26 5.68 22.11
CA ILE A 6 -5.94 6.96 22.09
C ILE A 6 -5.09 7.94 21.30
N CYS A 7 -5.64 8.52 20.25
CA CYS A 7 -4.93 9.46 19.39
C CYS A 7 -5.84 10.58 18.91
N ILE A 8 -5.25 11.71 18.53
CA ILE A 8 -5.95 12.78 17.84
C ILE A 8 -5.75 12.58 16.34
N LEU A 9 -6.84 12.44 15.59
CA LEU A 9 -6.78 12.42 14.13
C LEU A 9 -6.85 13.85 13.60
N PHE A 10 -5.96 14.17 12.66
CA PHE A 10 -5.94 15.40 11.89
C PHE A 10 -6.22 15.06 10.42
N GLN A 11 -7.25 15.65 9.83
CA GLN A 11 -7.61 15.44 8.43
C GLN A 11 -7.86 16.78 7.75
N LYS A 12 -7.33 16.94 6.54
CA LYS A 12 -7.36 18.19 5.77
C LYS A 12 -8.79 18.61 5.37
N ASP A 13 -9.70 17.64 5.28
CA ASP A 13 -11.07 17.82 4.77
C ASP A 13 -12.11 17.02 5.59
N SER A 14 -11.90 16.84 6.91
CA SER A 14 -12.90 16.16 7.73
C SER A 14 -14.21 16.95 7.81
N ASP A 15 -15.31 16.18 7.84
CA ASP A 15 -16.69 16.61 8.06
C ASP A 15 -16.78 17.98 8.77
N PRO A 16 -17.39 19.02 8.15
CA PRO A 16 -17.44 20.37 8.72
C PRO A 16 -18.00 20.43 10.15
N GLY A 17 -18.67 19.38 10.63
CA GLY A 17 -19.13 19.22 12.01
C GLY A 17 -18.07 18.77 13.04
N LEU A 18 -16.92 18.20 12.64
CA LEU A 18 -15.92 17.60 13.55
C LEU A 18 -14.71 18.49 13.86
N GLY A 19 -14.59 19.64 13.18
CA GLY A 19 -13.44 20.53 13.33
C GLY A 19 -12.13 19.91 12.81
N PRO A 20 -11.01 20.63 12.95
CA PRO A 20 -9.75 20.27 12.30
C PRO A 20 -8.93 19.16 12.98
N GLY A 21 -9.44 18.62 14.09
CA GLY A 21 -8.87 17.46 14.74
C GLY A 21 -9.74 17.00 15.90
N TYR A 22 -9.88 15.69 16.07
CA TYR A 22 -10.69 15.10 17.12
C TYR A 22 -10.01 13.89 17.76
N SER A 23 -10.26 13.71 19.06
CA SER A 23 -9.81 12.52 19.79
C SER A 23 -10.56 11.30 19.29
N CYS A 24 -9.83 10.23 19.03
CA CYS A 24 -10.35 8.96 18.56
C CYS A 24 -9.54 7.79 19.14
N LEU A 25 -10.11 6.59 19.02
CA LEU A 25 -9.48 5.35 19.44
C LEU A 25 -9.17 4.52 18.21
N LEU A 26 -7.88 4.35 17.91
CA LEU A 26 -7.40 3.61 16.75
C LEU A 26 -7.29 2.11 17.05
N ARG A 27 -7.77 1.28 16.13
CA ARG A 27 -7.91 -0.17 16.27
C ARG A 27 -7.62 -0.90 14.96
N ILE A 28 -7.20 -2.15 15.08
CA ILE A 28 -7.09 -3.11 13.97
C ILE A 28 -7.96 -4.31 14.32
N ASP A 29 -8.74 -4.81 13.37
CA ASP A 29 -9.56 -5.99 13.64
C ASP A 29 -8.69 -7.24 13.87
N PRO A 30 -9.17 -8.26 14.61
CA PRO A 30 -8.37 -9.43 14.98
C PRO A 30 -7.75 -10.20 13.81
N ASN A 31 -8.34 -10.09 12.62
CA ASN A 31 -7.89 -10.80 11.42
C ASN A 31 -7.07 -9.90 10.47
N GLY A 32 -6.86 -8.63 10.80
CA GLY A 32 -6.02 -7.70 10.05
C GLY A 32 -6.61 -7.25 8.71
N HIS A 33 -7.93 -7.15 8.58
CA HIS A 33 -8.56 -6.63 7.36
C HIS A 33 -8.58 -5.10 7.30
N ILE A 34 -8.90 -4.46 8.42
CA ILE A 34 -9.17 -3.03 8.51
C ILE A 34 -8.44 -2.39 9.69
N LEU A 35 -7.98 -1.16 9.44
CA LEU A 35 -7.69 -0.17 10.46
C LEU A 35 -8.94 0.69 10.63
N TYR A 36 -9.44 0.85 11.84
CA TYR A 36 -10.66 1.59 12.11
C TYR A 36 -10.54 2.44 13.38
N TRP A 37 -11.34 3.50 13.46
CA TRP A 37 -11.33 4.38 14.62
C TRP A 37 -12.71 4.85 15.00
N THR A 38 -12.87 5.22 16.27
CA THR A 38 -14.13 5.77 16.79
C THR A 38 -13.87 7.14 17.41
N PRO A 39 -14.55 8.21 16.95
CA PRO A 39 -14.46 9.54 17.56
C PRO A 39 -14.95 9.52 19.02
N ALA A 40 -14.27 10.24 19.91
CA ALA A 40 -14.57 10.27 21.35
C ALA A 40 -15.84 11.07 21.71
N PHE A 41 -16.25 12.05 20.88
CA PHE A 41 -17.28 13.04 21.25
C PHE A 41 -18.69 12.80 20.66
N ASN A 42 -18.88 11.85 19.74
CA ASN A 42 -20.17 11.65 19.05
C ASN A 42 -20.74 10.23 19.21
N ALA A 43 -20.94 9.78 20.45
CA ALA A 43 -21.67 8.54 20.70
C ALA A 43 -23.21 8.68 20.54
N SER A 44 -23.77 9.89 20.68
CA SER A 44 -25.21 10.12 20.88
C SER A 44 -25.98 10.70 19.68
N LYS A 45 -25.30 11.07 18.58
CA LYS A 45 -25.94 11.59 17.34
C LYS A 45 -25.30 11.01 16.09
N LYS A 46 -25.27 9.68 15.94
CA LYS A 46 -24.80 9.06 14.70
C LYS A 46 -25.96 8.89 13.72
N LYS A 47 -25.79 9.37 12.48
CA LYS A 47 -26.45 8.72 11.34
C LYS A 47 -25.85 7.32 11.24
N ASP A 48 -26.69 6.30 11.08
CA ASP A 48 -26.33 4.87 11.10
C ASP A 48 -25.30 4.41 10.02
N SER A 49 -24.74 5.31 9.23
CA SER A 49 -24.06 4.98 7.97
C SER A 49 -22.56 5.31 7.90
N GLU A 50 -21.97 6.00 8.86
CA GLU A 50 -20.58 6.46 8.70
C GLU A 50 -19.59 5.61 9.51
N TYR A 51 -18.90 4.72 8.79
CA TYR A 51 -17.82 3.90 9.33
C TYR A 51 -16.48 4.58 9.07
N HIS A 52 -15.71 4.83 10.13
CA HIS A 52 -14.35 5.36 9.98
C HIS A 52 -13.35 4.20 9.95
N TYR A 53 -12.97 3.78 8.73
CA TYR A 53 -12.01 2.71 8.54
C TYR A 53 -11.26 2.85 7.21
N ARG A 54 -10.12 2.19 7.10
CA ARG A 54 -9.42 1.90 5.85
C ARG A 54 -8.99 0.44 5.82
N TYR A 55 -8.98 -0.15 4.64
CA TYR A 55 -8.46 -1.50 4.49
C TYR A 55 -6.95 -1.51 4.65
N LEU A 56 -6.44 -2.44 5.45
CA LEU A 56 -4.99 -2.58 5.65
C LEU A 56 -4.27 -2.98 4.36
N SER A 57 -4.94 -3.67 3.44
CA SER A 57 -4.39 -3.98 2.11
C SER A 57 -4.14 -2.75 1.25
N ASP A 58 -4.76 -1.62 1.56
CA ASP A 58 -4.71 -0.40 0.76
C ASP A 58 -3.69 0.59 1.36
N VAL A 59 -3.13 0.29 2.55
CA VAL A 59 -2.05 1.05 3.17
C VAL A 59 -0.76 0.82 2.39
N VAL A 60 -0.19 1.86 1.81
CA VAL A 60 1.04 1.82 1.00
C VAL A 60 2.29 2.23 1.76
N ASP A 61 2.13 3.08 2.77
CA ASP A 61 3.22 3.63 3.55
C ASP A 61 2.75 4.00 4.96
N VAL A 62 3.66 4.00 5.91
CA VAL A 62 3.42 4.52 7.26
C VAL A 62 4.61 5.33 7.70
N ARG A 63 4.39 6.61 7.95
CA ARG A 63 5.43 7.60 8.28
C ARG A 63 5.36 7.94 9.75
N LYS A 64 6.52 8.19 10.35
CA LYS A 64 6.64 8.53 11.77
C LYS A 64 7.62 9.67 11.98
N GLY A 65 7.46 10.39 13.09
CA GLY A 65 8.37 11.47 13.45
C GLY A 65 8.36 12.61 12.43
N LYS A 66 9.55 13.13 12.11
CA LYS A 66 9.74 14.18 11.09
C LYS A 66 9.17 13.82 9.71
N TYR A 67 9.05 12.54 9.38
CA TYR A 67 8.53 12.08 8.10
C TYR A 67 7.00 12.04 8.05
N ALA A 68 6.31 12.06 9.20
CA ALA A 68 4.86 12.15 9.26
C ALA A 68 4.34 13.53 8.78
N VAL A 69 5.21 14.53 8.68
CA VAL A 69 4.84 15.93 8.37
C VAL A 69 4.96 16.25 6.86
N SER A 70 5.44 15.34 6.01
CA SER A 70 5.98 15.73 4.70
C SER A 70 4.95 16.01 3.58
N TYR A 71 4.96 17.27 3.12
CA TYR A 71 4.74 17.82 1.75
C TYR A 71 3.39 17.69 1.02
N HIS A 72 3.14 18.68 0.14
CA HIS A 72 1.91 19.06 -0.59
C HIS A 72 0.59 18.46 -0.08
N GLY A 73 0.07 19.05 1.00
CA GLY A 73 -1.20 18.66 1.60
C GLY A 73 -1.08 18.20 3.04
N SER A 74 0.14 17.89 3.49
CA SER A 74 0.45 17.84 4.91
C SER A 74 0.20 19.20 5.57
N PRO A 75 -0.24 19.23 6.84
CA PRO A 75 -0.87 20.38 7.47
C PRO A 75 0.14 21.50 7.81
N LEU A 76 1.20 21.79 7.07
CA LEU A 76 2.06 22.94 7.38
C LEU A 76 1.26 24.26 7.41
N ASN A 77 0.30 24.44 6.49
CA ASN A 77 -0.56 25.64 6.49
C ASN A 77 -1.73 25.57 7.49
N MET A 78 -2.18 24.37 7.89
CA MET A 78 -3.31 24.19 8.81
C MET A 78 -2.85 24.12 10.26
N SER A 79 -1.69 23.51 10.48
CA SER A 79 -1.08 23.26 11.79
C SER A 79 -0.53 24.55 12.39
N GLN A 80 0.01 25.52 11.63
CA GLN A 80 0.55 26.73 12.24
C GLN A 80 -0.54 27.51 13.02
N LYS A 81 -1.70 27.79 12.40
CA LYS A 81 -2.83 28.47 13.07
C LYS A 81 -3.55 27.63 14.14
N MET A 82 -3.50 26.30 14.07
CA MET A 82 -4.23 25.41 14.99
C MET A 82 -3.40 24.92 16.16
N MET A 83 -2.10 24.71 15.95
CA MET A 83 -1.12 24.44 17.00
C MET A 83 -0.84 25.72 17.80
N GLU A 84 -0.89 26.91 17.19
CA GLU A 84 -0.93 28.19 17.91
C GLU A 84 -2.18 28.33 18.79
N LYS A 85 -3.36 27.94 18.28
CA LYS A 85 -4.63 27.95 19.05
C LYS A 85 -4.65 26.95 20.22
N GLN A 86 -3.87 25.88 20.14
CA GLN A 86 -3.67 24.89 21.21
C GLN A 86 -2.41 25.15 22.06
N ALA A 87 -1.73 26.30 21.88
CA ALA A 87 -0.55 26.72 22.64
C ALA A 87 0.64 25.73 22.57
N LEU A 88 0.97 25.20 21.38
CA LEU A 88 2.06 24.25 21.19
C LEU A 88 3.21 24.91 20.37
N PRO A 89 4.40 25.17 20.97
CA PRO A 89 5.50 25.86 20.31
C PRO A 89 6.29 24.94 19.37
N PHE A 90 6.82 25.47 18.25
CA PHE A 90 7.81 24.74 17.44
C PHE A 90 9.03 25.54 16.98
N GLY A 91 10.18 24.89 17.20
CA GLY A 91 11.53 25.09 16.67
C GLY A 91 12.23 23.71 16.69
N GLN A 92 13.39 23.58 16.04
CA GLN A 92 14.14 22.33 15.82
C GLN A 92 14.11 21.29 16.98
N ASN A 93 13.89 20.00 16.64
CA ASN A 93 13.95 18.85 17.56
C ASN A 93 12.92 18.80 18.71
N ASN A 94 11.67 19.17 18.45
CA ASN A 94 10.63 19.03 19.47
C ASN A 94 10.05 17.62 19.55
N SER A 95 10.03 17.09 20.79
CA SER A 95 9.46 15.81 21.23
C SER A 95 8.10 15.45 20.62
N LEU A 96 7.29 16.43 20.24
CA LEU A 96 5.93 16.25 19.73
C LEU A 96 5.85 15.72 18.29
N THR A 97 6.83 16.02 17.43
CA THR A 97 6.84 15.43 16.07
C THR A 97 7.01 13.92 16.12
N ARG A 98 7.69 13.42 17.15
CA ARG A 98 7.86 11.98 17.40
C ARG A 98 6.55 11.28 17.78
N CYS A 99 5.53 12.01 18.18
CA CYS A 99 4.20 11.47 18.46
C CYS A 99 3.32 11.33 17.22
N LEU A 100 3.79 11.80 16.05
CA LEU A 100 3.01 11.78 14.81
C LEU A 100 3.22 10.49 14.04
N ILE A 101 2.11 9.93 13.56
CA ILE A 101 2.06 8.81 12.63
C ILE A 101 1.18 9.24 11.45
N THR A 102 1.67 9.09 10.24
CA THR A 102 0.86 9.31 9.03
C THR A 102 0.73 8.02 8.26
N ILE A 103 -0.50 7.56 8.13
CA ILE A 103 -0.86 6.36 7.40
C ILE A 103 -1.28 6.79 6.00
N VAL A 104 -0.58 6.27 4.99
CA VAL A 104 -0.82 6.60 3.60
C VAL A 104 -1.60 5.45 2.97
N VAL A 105 -2.78 5.75 2.46
CA VAL A 105 -3.68 4.79 1.81
C VAL A 105 -3.82 5.16 0.35
N ALA A 106 -3.64 4.20 -0.55
CA ALA A 106 -3.70 4.48 -1.97
C ALA A 106 -4.37 3.33 -2.73
N THR A 107 -5.41 3.65 -3.48
CA THR A 107 -5.97 2.76 -4.51
C THR A 107 -5.28 2.96 -5.86
N THR A 108 -4.67 4.13 -6.06
CA THR A 108 -3.85 4.48 -7.22
C THR A 108 -2.60 5.22 -6.74
N ILE A 109 -1.50 5.04 -7.46
CA ILE A 109 -0.18 5.64 -7.12
C ILE A 109 -0.22 7.18 -7.17
N THR A 110 -1.10 7.78 -7.98
CA THR A 110 -1.14 9.23 -8.21
C THR A 110 -1.87 10.01 -7.13
N ASN A 111 -2.85 9.41 -6.46
CA ASN A 111 -3.72 10.12 -5.51
C ASN A 111 -3.82 9.38 -4.17
N PRO A 112 -2.72 9.32 -3.40
CA PRO A 112 -2.74 8.78 -2.05
C PRO A 112 -3.54 9.68 -1.09
N GLU A 113 -4.24 9.05 -0.15
CA GLU A 113 -4.86 9.67 1.00
C GLU A 113 -3.92 9.61 2.21
N PHE A 114 -3.87 10.69 2.99
CA PHE A 114 -3.02 10.81 4.18
C PHE A 114 -3.87 10.94 5.44
N LEU A 115 -3.69 10.02 6.38
CA LEU A 115 -4.35 10.03 7.69
C LEU A 115 -3.28 10.25 8.76
N THR A 116 -3.27 11.44 9.37
CA THR A 116 -2.26 11.79 10.39
C THR A 116 -2.86 11.70 11.79
N PHE A 117 -2.28 10.84 12.61
CA PHE A 117 -2.62 10.63 14.00
C PHE A 117 -1.51 11.16 14.90
N MET A 118 -1.89 11.65 16.08
CA MET A 118 -0.96 12.05 17.13
C MET A 118 -1.29 11.30 18.41
N THR A 119 -0.28 10.64 18.99
CA THR A 119 -0.37 10.01 20.32
C THR A 119 -0.07 11.04 21.42
N SER A 120 -0.27 10.65 22.68
CA SER A 120 0.16 11.49 23.80
C SER A 120 1.70 11.58 23.85
N SER A 121 2.25 12.65 24.42
CA SER A 121 3.70 12.87 24.48
C SER A 121 4.47 11.83 25.30
N GLY A 122 3.79 11.07 26.16
CA GLY A 122 4.38 9.94 26.91
C GLY A 122 4.33 8.60 26.18
N GLU A 123 3.81 8.55 24.95
CA GLU A 123 3.54 7.33 24.18
C GLU A 123 4.28 7.34 22.83
N ILE A 124 5.49 7.90 22.79
CA ILE A 124 6.30 7.97 21.56
C ILE A 124 6.69 6.56 21.10
N GLU A 125 7.14 5.71 22.02
CA GLU A 125 7.50 4.31 21.72
C GLU A 125 6.30 3.53 21.19
N VAL A 126 5.11 3.82 21.73
CA VAL A 126 3.85 3.22 21.27
C VAL A 126 3.53 3.66 19.84
N ALA A 127 3.77 4.93 19.50
CA ALA A 127 3.58 5.42 18.14
C ALA A 127 4.52 4.74 17.13
N ASP A 128 5.80 4.60 17.50
CA ASP A 128 6.80 3.91 16.68
C ASP A 128 6.46 2.43 16.50
N GLU A 129 6.06 1.72 17.56
CA GLU A 129 5.62 0.32 17.49
C GLU A 129 4.43 0.15 16.56
N TRP A 130 3.45 1.04 16.62
CA TRP A 130 2.27 0.97 15.77
C TRP A 130 2.55 1.29 14.33
N ALA A 131 3.40 2.29 14.06
CA ALA A 131 3.82 2.60 12.70
C ALA A 131 4.47 1.37 12.04
N ASP A 132 5.42 0.74 12.74
CA ASP A 132 6.11 -0.45 12.26
C ASP A 132 5.17 -1.65 12.14
N TYR A 133 4.25 -1.83 13.09
CA TYR A 133 3.28 -2.92 13.07
C TYR A 133 2.29 -2.80 11.90
N ILE A 134 1.68 -1.63 11.70
CA ILE A 134 0.73 -1.38 10.61
C ILE A 134 1.43 -1.60 9.26
N TYR A 135 2.65 -1.07 9.09
CA TYR A 135 3.40 -1.22 7.85
C TYR A 135 3.73 -2.68 7.55
N LYS A 136 4.27 -3.42 8.53
CA LYS A 136 4.59 -4.85 8.40
C LYS A 136 3.34 -5.68 8.10
N LEU A 137 2.25 -5.44 8.82
CA LEU A 137 1.00 -6.16 8.65
C LEU A 137 0.41 -5.91 7.25
N SER A 138 0.38 -4.66 6.79
CA SER A 138 -0.04 -4.32 5.41
C SER A 138 0.77 -5.06 4.35
N LEU A 139 2.11 -5.08 4.48
CA LEU A 139 2.98 -5.81 3.55
C LEU A 139 2.71 -7.31 3.58
N GLU A 140 2.52 -7.89 4.76
CA GLU A 140 2.20 -9.31 4.90
C GLU A 140 0.89 -9.67 4.21
N ILE A 141 -0.16 -8.89 4.46
CA ILE A 141 -1.49 -9.07 3.87
C ILE A 141 -1.41 -9.06 2.35
N ARG A 142 -0.79 -8.03 1.76
CA ARG A 142 -0.66 -7.90 0.30
C ARG A 142 0.15 -9.04 -0.33
N ARG A 143 1.11 -9.60 0.40
CA ARG A 143 1.93 -10.72 -0.08
C ARG A 143 1.20 -12.05 0.02
N ARG A 144 0.56 -12.32 1.17
CA ARG A 144 0.06 -13.66 1.53
C ARG A 144 -1.42 -13.88 1.23
N LYS A 145 -2.27 -12.86 1.34
CA LYS A 145 -3.72 -13.01 1.30
C LYS A 145 -4.27 -12.81 -0.10
N ARG A 146 -4.84 -13.87 -0.66
CA ARG A 146 -5.27 -13.92 -2.08
C ARG A 146 -6.53 -14.75 -2.32
N GLY A 147 -6.93 -15.58 -1.36
CA GLY A 147 -8.12 -16.41 -1.45
C GLY A 147 -9.41 -15.59 -1.45
N VAL A 148 -10.43 -16.07 -2.17
CA VAL A 148 -11.75 -15.44 -2.24
C VAL A 148 -12.36 -15.27 -0.84
N LEU A 149 -12.16 -16.25 0.05
CA LEU A 149 -12.67 -16.21 1.41
C LEU A 149 -12.11 -15.01 2.20
N TYR A 150 -10.81 -14.72 2.05
CA TYR A 150 -10.20 -13.55 2.67
C TYR A 150 -10.86 -12.26 2.18
N TYR A 151 -11.09 -12.12 0.87
CA TYR A 151 -11.74 -10.92 0.34
C TYR A 151 -13.20 -10.78 0.80
N MET A 152 -13.92 -11.89 0.97
CA MET A 152 -15.26 -11.89 1.56
C MET A 152 -15.24 -11.44 3.03
N GLU A 153 -14.30 -11.96 3.83
CA GLU A 153 -14.13 -11.56 5.24
C GLU A 153 -13.69 -10.09 5.35
N LYS A 154 -12.75 -9.67 4.51
CA LYS A 154 -12.33 -8.27 4.35
C LYS A 154 -13.52 -7.37 4.07
N LEU A 155 -14.36 -7.74 3.11
CA LEU A 155 -15.53 -6.95 2.72
C LEU A 155 -16.53 -6.78 3.88
N LEU A 156 -16.71 -7.83 4.68
CA LEU A 156 -17.61 -7.83 5.85
C LEU A 156 -17.01 -7.20 7.11
N ALA A 157 -15.69 -7.02 7.18
CA ALA A 157 -15.01 -6.53 8.37
C ALA A 157 -15.51 -5.17 8.88
N PRO A 158 -15.77 -4.15 8.03
CA PRO A 158 -16.33 -2.88 8.50
C PRO A 158 -17.68 -3.05 9.18
N LEU A 159 -18.56 -3.85 8.56
CA LEU A 159 -19.88 -4.17 9.12
C LEU A 159 -19.77 -4.99 10.39
N ARG A 160 -18.67 -5.71 10.65
CA ARG A 160 -18.48 -6.47 11.88
C ARG A 160 -17.86 -5.66 13.01
N TYR A 161 -16.88 -4.81 12.72
CA TYR A 161 -16.00 -4.21 13.72
C TYR A 161 -16.10 -2.68 13.83
N ALA A 162 -16.39 -1.98 12.75
CA ALA A 162 -16.39 -0.51 12.71
C ALA A 162 -17.80 0.11 12.82
N ASN A 163 -18.84 -0.71 12.73
CA ASN A 163 -20.23 -0.28 12.84
C ASN A 163 -20.64 -0.01 14.30
N ASN A 164 -21.72 0.74 14.48
CA ASN A 164 -22.30 1.01 15.81
C ASN A 164 -23.69 0.38 15.98
N LEU A 165 -24.04 -0.59 15.14
CA LEU A 165 -25.31 -1.29 15.21
C LEU A 165 -25.28 -2.26 16.38
N THR A 166 -26.40 -2.38 17.08
CA THR A 166 -26.59 -3.36 18.15
C THR A 166 -26.79 -4.77 17.61
N TYR A 167 -27.25 -4.90 16.36
CA TYR A 167 -27.40 -6.15 15.64
C TYR A 167 -27.17 -5.95 14.14
N ILE A 168 -26.73 -7.01 13.46
CA ILE A 168 -26.50 -7.03 12.02
C ILE A 168 -27.63 -7.82 11.37
N THR A 169 -28.35 -7.21 10.41
CA THR A 169 -29.42 -7.88 9.66
C THR A 169 -28.91 -8.51 8.36
N ILE A 170 -29.73 -9.37 7.75
CA ILE A 170 -29.45 -9.95 6.44
C ILE A 170 -29.36 -8.85 5.37
N GLU A 171 -30.17 -7.80 5.47
CA GLU A 171 -30.12 -6.63 4.60
C GLU A 171 -28.78 -5.89 4.72
N ASN A 172 -28.25 -5.75 5.94
CA ASN A 172 -26.92 -5.14 6.12
C ASN A 172 -25.84 -5.95 5.39
N ILE A 173 -25.86 -7.28 5.55
CA ILE A 173 -24.92 -8.18 4.87
C ILE A 173 -25.09 -8.09 3.35
N ALA A 174 -26.32 -8.15 2.85
CA ALA A 174 -26.59 -8.09 1.42
C ALA A 174 -26.11 -6.78 0.78
N ARG A 175 -26.29 -5.63 1.47
CA ARG A 175 -25.83 -4.32 1.00
C ARG A 175 -24.31 -4.23 0.90
N VAL A 176 -23.59 -4.86 1.83
CA VAL A 176 -22.13 -4.90 1.81
C VAL A 176 -21.59 -5.78 0.68
N VAL A 177 -22.24 -6.91 0.41
CA VAL A 177 -21.82 -7.83 -0.66
C VAL A 177 -22.14 -7.25 -2.04
N VAL A 178 -23.33 -6.67 -2.21
CA VAL A 178 -23.73 -5.99 -3.45
C VAL A 178 -24.54 -4.74 -3.08
N PRO A 179 -23.96 -3.53 -3.22
CA PRO A 179 -24.70 -2.29 -2.98
C PRO A 179 -25.89 -2.18 -3.93
N SER A 180 -27.09 -1.93 -3.39
CA SER A 180 -28.33 -1.87 -4.17
C SER A 180 -28.34 -0.74 -5.20
N GLU A 181 -27.61 0.33 -4.92
CA GLU A 181 -27.41 1.52 -5.74
C GLU A 181 -26.57 1.19 -6.99
N GLN A 182 -25.67 0.21 -6.88
CA GLN A 182 -24.81 -0.24 -7.99
C GLN A 182 -25.46 -1.36 -8.81
N ASN A 183 -26.12 -2.31 -8.14
CA ASN A 183 -26.75 -3.45 -8.81
C ASN A 183 -27.94 -4.02 -8.02
N THR A 184 -29.12 -3.45 -8.25
CA THR A 184 -30.37 -3.86 -7.58
C THR A 184 -30.71 -5.34 -7.84
N SER A 185 -30.47 -5.85 -9.04
CA SER A 185 -30.76 -7.26 -9.37
C SER A 185 -29.83 -8.23 -8.63
N GLY A 186 -28.55 -7.87 -8.49
CA GLY A 186 -27.55 -8.62 -7.73
C GLY A 186 -27.88 -8.62 -6.24
N TYR A 187 -28.19 -7.44 -5.69
CA TYR A 187 -28.62 -7.27 -4.31
C TYR A 187 -29.82 -8.17 -3.97
N ASN A 188 -30.88 -8.14 -4.77
CA ASN A 188 -32.08 -8.96 -4.54
C ASN A 188 -31.79 -10.47 -4.61
N ARG A 189 -30.86 -10.91 -5.48
CA ARG A 189 -30.43 -12.32 -5.54
C ARG A 189 -29.68 -12.74 -4.28
N VAL A 190 -28.76 -11.90 -3.78
CA VAL A 190 -28.02 -12.16 -2.55
C VAL A 190 -28.97 -12.19 -1.36
N LEU A 191 -29.84 -11.19 -1.22
CA LEU A 191 -30.83 -11.11 -0.15
C LEU A 191 -31.72 -12.36 -0.08
N HIS A 192 -32.24 -12.79 -1.24
CA HIS A 192 -33.03 -14.02 -1.36
C HIS A 192 -32.25 -15.30 -1.07
N SER A 193 -30.95 -15.32 -1.37
CA SER A 193 -30.10 -16.47 -1.06
C SER A 193 -29.79 -16.56 0.43
N LEU A 194 -29.50 -15.43 1.09
CA LEU A 194 -29.20 -15.36 2.51
C LEU A 194 -30.42 -15.65 3.39
N SER A 195 -31.62 -15.27 2.93
CA SER A 195 -32.88 -15.59 3.63
C SER A 195 -33.29 -17.07 3.53
N LYS A 196 -32.63 -17.86 2.68
CA LYS A 196 -32.90 -19.29 2.49
C LYS A 196 -31.83 -20.14 3.18
N THR A 197 -32.21 -20.85 4.24
CA THR A 197 -31.41 -21.94 4.81
C THR A 197 -31.41 -23.15 3.87
N ARG A 198 -30.46 -23.20 2.93
CA ARG A 198 -30.30 -24.34 2.03
C ARG A 198 -29.44 -25.42 2.68
N THR A 199 -30.06 -26.49 3.17
CA THR A 199 -29.35 -27.64 3.76
C THR A 199 -29.22 -28.84 2.80
N ARG A 200 -29.80 -28.76 1.60
CA ARG A 200 -29.89 -29.88 0.64
C ARG A 200 -29.71 -29.40 -0.80
N ASP A 201 -29.23 -30.30 -1.65
CA ASP A 201 -29.16 -30.09 -3.09
C ASP A 201 -30.59 -29.98 -3.68
N HIS A 202 -30.85 -28.94 -4.48
CA HIS A 202 -32.20 -28.66 -4.99
C HIS A 202 -32.67 -29.65 -6.06
N LYS A 203 -31.74 -30.27 -6.80
CA LYS A 203 -32.07 -31.22 -7.88
C LYS A 203 -32.33 -32.62 -7.34
N THR A 204 -31.58 -33.02 -6.32
CA THR A 204 -31.58 -34.40 -5.80
C THR A 204 -32.27 -34.54 -4.45
N ARG A 205 -32.51 -33.42 -3.74
CA ARG A 205 -33.00 -33.36 -2.34
C ARG A 205 -32.17 -34.18 -1.35
N LYS A 206 -31.00 -34.68 -1.75
CA LYS A 206 -30.07 -35.43 -0.89
C LYS A 206 -29.23 -34.45 -0.07
N PRO A 207 -28.79 -34.85 1.14
CA PRO A 207 -27.72 -34.13 1.82
C PRO A 207 -26.49 -34.09 0.92
N TYR A 208 -25.75 -32.98 0.97
CA TYR A 208 -24.49 -32.90 0.24
C TYR A 208 -23.55 -34.03 0.68
N GLY A 209 -22.90 -34.68 -0.29
CA GLY A 209 -21.99 -35.80 -0.02
C GLY A 209 -20.75 -35.40 0.78
N ILE A 210 -20.13 -36.39 1.40
CA ILE A 210 -18.83 -36.25 2.08
C ILE A 210 -17.69 -36.72 1.17
N MET A 211 -16.50 -36.13 1.37
CA MET A 211 -15.27 -36.52 0.71
C MET A 211 -14.34 -37.21 1.73
N SER A 212 -14.15 -38.51 1.59
CA SER A 212 -13.21 -39.30 2.43
C SER A 212 -11.75 -38.89 2.19
N VAL A 213 -10.86 -39.15 3.15
CA VAL A 213 -9.39 -38.96 3.02
C VAL A 213 -8.83 -39.37 1.64
N LYS A 214 -9.12 -40.59 1.16
CA LYS A 214 -8.63 -41.10 -0.14
C LYS A 214 -9.11 -40.27 -1.35
N LYS A 215 -10.31 -39.70 -1.28
CA LYS A 215 -10.86 -38.84 -2.33
C LYS A 215 -10.21 -37.46 -2.30
N ILE A 216 -9.93 -36.93 -1.11
CA ILE A 216 -9.21 -35.66 -0.92
C ILE A 216 -7.81 -35.80 -1.50
N GLU A 217 -7.07 -36.84 -1.11
CA GLU A 217 -5.72 -37.13 -1.62
C GLU A 217 -5.70 -37.21 -3.15
N ARG A 218 -6.63 -37.97 -3.73
CA ARG A 218 -6.76 -38.07 -5.20
C ARG A 218 -7.08 -36.72 -5.84
N PHE A 219 -7.96 -35.94 -5.25
CA PHE A 219 -8.31 -34.61 -5.76
C PHE A 219 -7.11 -33.67 -5.75
N LEU A 220 -6.33 -33.63 -4.66
CA LEU A 220 -5.13 -32.81 -4.58
C LEU A 220 -4.08 -33.21 -5.62
N ASN A 221 -3.81 -34.52 -5.76
CA ASN A 221 -2.72 -35.00 -6.62
C ASN A 221 -3.07 -35.04 -8.12
N PHE A 222 -4.33 -35.23 -8.49
CA PHE A 222 -4.72 -35.46 -9.88
C PHE A 222 -5.64 -34.37 -10.46
N VAL A 223 -6.14 -33.44 -9.64
CA VAL A 223 -6.98 -32.33 -10.10
C VAL A 223 -6.34 -30.97 -9.80
N GLN A 224 -5.83 -30.76 -8.58
CA GLN A 224 -5.25 -29.47 -8.18
C GLN A 224 -3.77 -29.32 -8.53
N ARG A 225 -3.02 -30.42 -8.58
CA ARG A 225 -1.59 -30.39 -8.86
C ARG A 225 -1.31 -30.01 -10.32
N ASP A 226 -0.36 -29.11 -10.53
CA ASP A 226 0.22 -28.86 -11.86
C ASP A 226 1.11 -30.04 -12.27
N PRO A 227 0.78 -30.77 -13.36
CA PRO A 227 1.53 -31.95 -13.77
C PRO A 227 2.97 -31.65 -14.22
N ARG A 228 3.34 -30.37 -14.44
CA ARG A 228 4.70 -29.95 -14.79
C ARG A 228 5.64 -29.90 -13.58
N GLN A 229 5.11 -29.94 -12.36
CA GLN A 229 5.90 -29.82 -11.14
C GLN A 229 6.74 -31.07 -10.86
N ASN A 230 8.04 -30.89 -10.64
CA ASN A 230 8.96 -31.94 -10.23
C ASN A 230 8.50 -32.56 -8.89
N GLU A 231 8.41 -33.90 -8.84
CA GLU A 231 7.87 -34.63 -7.68
C GLU A 231 8.79 -34.66 -6.47
N VAL A 232 10.10 -34.45 -6.65
CA VAL A 232 11.07 -34.38 -5.55
C VAL A 232 11.03 -33.01 -4.88
N LEU A 233 11.03 -31.94 -5.68
CA LEU A 233 10.94 -30.56 -5.18
C LEU A 233 9.54 -30.24 -4.64
N TYR A 234 8.51 -30.84 -5.25
CA TYR A 234 7.12 -30.66 -4.88
C TYR A 234 6.46 -32.01 -4.67
N PRO A 235 6.64 -32.65 -3.50
CA PRO A 235 6.06 -33.94 -3.20
C PRO A 235 4.54 -33.97 -3.38
N MET A 236 4.02 -35.13 -3.78
CA MET A 236 2.58 -35.35 -3.82
C MET A 236 1.97 -35.21 -2.42
N ALA A 237 0.72 -34.74 -2.37
CA ALA A 237 -0.07 -34.71 -1.15
C ALA A 237 -0.18 -36.13 -0.59
N ASN A 238 0.14 -36.27 0.69
CA ASN A 238 0.08 -37.53 1.42
C ASN A 238 -0.95 -37.44 2.56
N ARG A 239 -1.02 -38.48 3.39
CA ARG A 239 -1.95 -38.52 4.53
C ARG A 239 -1.79 -37.35 5.49
N ASP A 240 -0.58 -36.88 5.74
CA ASP A 240 -0.33 -35.77 6.66
C ASP A 240 -0.72 -34.42 6.04
N THR A 241 -0.53 -34.25 4.74
CA THR A 241 -1.10 -33.13 3.98
C THR A 241 -2.63 -33.10 4.12
N VAL A 242 -3.29 -34.24 3.94
CA VAL A 242 -4.75 -34.35 4.05
C VAL A 242 -5.23 -34.09 5.48
N LYS A 243 -4.53 -34.62 6.50
CA LYS A 243 -4.85 -34.31 7.91
C LYS A 243 -4.74 -32.82 8.21
N THR A 244 -3.70 -32.16 7.69
CA THR A 244 -3.52 -30.71 7.86
C THR A 244 -4.68 -29.94 7.23
N LEU A 245 -5.08 -30.29 6.01
CA LEU A 245 -6.27 -29.73 5.35
C LEU A 245 -7.54 -29.95 6.18
N LEU A 246 -7.76 -31.17 6.65
CA LEU A 246 -8.94 -31.51 7.46
C LEU A 246 -8.98 -30.75 8.79
N SER A 247 -7.83 -30.54 9.45
CA SER A 247 -7.75 -29.75 10.69
C SER A 247 -8.17 -28.29 10.51
N LYS A 248 -7.98 -27.74 9.30
CA LYS A 248 -8.33 -26.36 8.96
C LYS A 248 -9.78 -26.21 8.49
N TYR A 249 -10.26 -27.14 7.68
CA TYR A 249 -11.51 -26.98 6.92
C TYR A 249 -12.62 -27.97 7.29
N SER A 250 -12.37 -28.88 8.24
CA SER A 250 -13.37 -29.84 8.71
C SER A 250 -13.54 -29.81 10.22
N LYS A 251 -14.76 -30.10 10.67
CA LYS A 251 -15.05 -30.41 12.08
C LYS A 251 -14.76 -31.87 12.42
N HIS A 252 -14.47 -32.69 11.40
CA HIS A 252 -14.24 -34.13 11.52
C HIS A 252 -12.87 -34.47 10.93
N GLN A 253 -12.15 -35.39 11.56
CA GLN A 253 -10.77 -35.72 11.15
C GLN A 253 -10.69 -36.70 9.98
N ASP A 254 -11.81 -37.31 9.56
CA ASP A 254 -11.82 -38.42 8.59
C ASP A 254 -12.45 -38.08 7.23
N TYR A 255 -13.13 -36.94 7.15
CA TYR A 255 -13.79 -36.52 5.91
C TYR A 255 -14.02 -35.02 5.86
N LEU A 256 -14.19 -34.53 4.63
CA LEU A 256 -14.56 -33.16 4.32
C LEU A 256 -16.03 -33.12 3.92
N THR A 257 -16.80 -32.20 4.52
CA THR A 257 -18.16 -31.92 4.08
C THR A 257 -18.13 -31.05 2.82
N TYR A 258 -19.27 -30.90 2.14
CA TYR A 258 -19.39 -29.94 1.05
C TYR A 258 -19.03 -28.51 1.48
N GLU A 259 -19.47 -28.08 2.66
CA GLU A 259 -19.10 -26.76 3.20
C GLU A 259 -17.58 -26.65 3.41
N GLY A 260 -16.96 -27.66 4.02
CA GLY A 260 -15.51 -27.69 4.20
C GLY A 260 -14.74 -27.68 2.87
N PHE A 261 -15.27 -28.37 1.86
CA PHE A 261 -14.69 -28.38 0.52
C PHE A 261 -14.78 -27.03 -0.17
N VAL A 262 -15.94 -26.37 -0.12
CA VAL A 262 -16.10 -25.01 -0.65
C VAL A 262 -15.20 -24.03 0.10
N ARG A 263 -15.10 -24.13 1.44
CA ARG A 263 -14.18 -23.30 2.22
C ARG A 263 -12.72 -23.50 1.80
N TYR A 264 -12.29 -24.74 1.58
CA TYR A 264 -10.95 -25.02 1.06
C TYR A 264 -10.74 -24.38 -0.31
N LEU A 265 -11.65 -24.60 -1.26
CA LEU A 265 -11.54 -24.05 -2.62
C LEU A 265 -11.44 -22.52 -2.65
N LEU A 266 -12.11 -21.84 -1.72
CA LEU A 266 -12.10 -20.37 -1.62
C LEU A 266 -10.97 -19.83 -0.74
N SER A 267 -10.21 -20.67 -0.07
CA SER A 267 -9.18 -20.26 0.89
C SER A 267 -7.83 -19.90 0.22
N ASP A 268 -6.92 -19.32 1.01
CA ASP A 268 -5.53 -19.07 0.59
C ASP A 268 -4.77 -20.38 0.26
N ASP A 269 -5.21 -21.54 0.76
CA ASP A 269 -4.57 -22.84 0.51
C ASP A 269 -4.89 -23.40 -0.90
N ASN A 270 -5.78 -22.75 -1.65
CA ASN A 270 -6.22 -23.18 -2.99
C ASN A 270 -6.22 -22.03 -4.02
N VAL A 271 -5.15 -21.22 -4.03
CA VAL A 271 -4.99 -20.08 -4.96
C VAL A 271 -4.07 -20.45 -6.13
N GLU A 272 -4.47 -20.04 -7.33
CA GLU A 272 -3.83 -20.30 -8.64
C GLU A 272 -2.38 -19.79 -8.72
N ILE A 273 -2.06 -18.72 -7.99
CA ILE A 273 -0.71 -18.19 -7.87
C ILE A 273 0.00 -18.93 -6.74
N THR A 274 0.62 -20.02 -7.14
CA THR A 274 1.62 -20.74 -6.38
C THR A 274 2.55 -19.81 -5.61
N ASN A 275 2.84 -20.20 -4.37
CA ASN A 275 3.88 -19.64 -3.50
C ASN A 275 5.30 -19.54 -4.14
N TYR A 276 5.47 -19.95 -5.40
CA TYR A 276 6.74 -20.10 -6.12
C TYR A 276 7.17 -18.82 -6.87
N CYS A 277 6.25 -18.02 -7.43
CA CYS A 277 6.63 -16.88 -8.27
C CYS A 277 6.92 -15.58 -7.50
N LEU A 278 6.82 -15.59 -6.16
CA LEU A 278 6.85 -14.37 -5.34
C LEU A 278 7.89 -14.40 -4.22
N ARG A 279 8.67 -15.48 -4.14
CA ARG A 279 9.78 -15.56 -3.20
C ARG A 279 11.01 -14.99 -3.88
N PHE A 280 11.60 -14.00 -3.25
CA PHE A 280 12.96 -13.59 -3.56
C PHE A 280 13.86 -14.82 -3.39
N VAL A 281 14.58 -15.18 -4.45
CA VAL A 281 15.57 -16.25 -4.46
C VAL A 281 16.91 -15.55 -4.58
N GLU A 282 17.59 -15.38 -3.45
CA GLU A 282 18.83 -14.61 -3.36
C GLU A 282 19.92 -15.21 -4.27
N GLU A 283 19.93 -16.53 -4.39
CA GLU A 283 20.88 -17.29 -5.21
C GLU A 283 20.79 -16.94 -6.71
N ASN A 284 19.65 -16.40 -7.15
CA ASN A 284 19.45 -15.96 -8.54
C ASN A 284 19.86 -14.49 -8.77
N MET A 285 20.41 -13.79 -7.77
CA MET A 285 20.75 -12.36 -7.85
C MET A 285 22.25 -12.10 -8.10
N HIS A 286 22.98 -13.09 -8.63
CA HIS A 286 24.43 -13.02 -8.85
C HIS A 286 24.85 -12.89 -10.33
N GLU A 287 23.90 -12.83 -11.27
CA GLU A 287 24.20 -12.60 -12.68
C GLU A 287 24.48 -11.10 -12.95
N PRO A 288 25.05 -10.74 -14.11
CA PRO A 288 25.17 -9.33 -14.51
C PRO A 288 23.81 -8.62 -14.59
N LEU A 289 23.77 -7.30 -14.32
CA LEU A 289 22.53 -6.51 -14.36
C LEU A 289 21.73 -6.64 -15.67
N SER A 290 22.41 -6.84 -16.80
CA SER A 290 21.79 -7.03 -18.12
C SER A 290 20.95 -8.31 -18.25
N CYS A 291 21.06 -9.23 -17.30
CA CYS A 291 20.29 -10.48 -17.27
C CYS A 291 18.93 -10.33 -16.57
N TYR A 292 18.61 -9.14 -16.02
CA TYR A 292 17.40 -8.90 -15.24
C TYR A 292 16.46 -7.92 -15.94
N TYR A 293 15.16 -8.21 -15.88
CA TYR A 293 14.14 -7.19 -16.12
C TYR A 293 14.04 -6.27 -14.91
N ILE A 294 14.26 -4.98 -15.12
CA ILE A 294 14.23 -3.96 -14.07
C ILE A 294 12.93 -3.16 -14.20
N ASN A 295 12.11 -3.17 -13.14
CA ASN A 295 10.93 -2.32 -13.06
C ASN A 295 11.37 -0.84 -13.06
N SER A 296 10.97 -0.11 -14.09
CA SER A 296 11.50 1.20 -14.44
C SER A 296 10.38 2.19 -14.72
N SER A 297 10.53 3.42 -14.26
CA SER A 297 9.56 4.51 -14.45
C SER A 297 10.17 5.60 -15.31
N HIS A 298 9.37 6.08 -16.27
CA HIS A 298 9.71 7.18 -17.17
C HIS A 298 8.98 8.46 -16.73
N ASN A 299 9.67 9.60 -16.79
CA ASN A 299 9.25 10.90 -16.26
C ASN A 299 8.62 10.78 -14.87
N SER A 300 9.37 10.16 -13.95
CA SER A 300 8.85 9.71 -12.64
C SER A 300 8.24 10.82 -11.78
N TYR A 301 8.65 12.07 -12.01
CA TYR A 301 8.12 13.26 -11.33
C TYR A 301 6.71 13.64 -11.76
N LEU A 302 6.22 13.20 -12.92
CA LEU A 302 4.92 13.62 -13.44
C LEU A 302 3.76 12.84 -12.81
N LYS A 303 2.80 13.61 -12.30
CA LYS A 303 1.44 13.17 -12.02
C LYS A 303 0.54 13.71 -13.14
N GLY A 304 -0.13 12.83 -13.89
CA GLY A 304 -1.05 13.24 -14.96
C GLY A 304 -0.41 13.27 -16.35
N ALA A 305 -0.66 14.33 -17.12
CA ALA A 305 -0.20 14.43 -18.51
C ALA A 305 1.23 14.98 -18.67
N GLN A 306 1.81 14.73 -19.85
CA GLN A 306 3.12 15.27 -20.26
C GLN A 306 3.12 16.81 -20.42
N ILE A 307 1.97 17.39 -20.76
CA ILE A 307 1.80 18.84 -20.92
C ILE A 307 0.61 19.23 -20.07
N TRP A 308 0.74 20.28 -19.27
CA TRP A 308 -0.28 20.72 -18.34
C TRP A 308 -1.63 20.99 -19.03
N HIS A 309 -1.61 21.65 -20.20
CA HIS A 309 -2.84 21.97 -20.95
C HIS A 309 -3.60 20.73 -21.45
N ALA A 310 -2.97 19.55 -21.54
CA ALA A 310 -3.68 18.33 -21.93
C ALA A 310 -4.75 17.90 -20.90
N ARG A 311 -4.69 18.43 -19.67
CA ARG A 311 -5.72 18.24 -18.62
C ARG A 311 -7.12 18.70 -19.04
N TYR A 312 -7.22 19.62 -20.00
CA TYR A 312 -8.50 20.13 -20.49
C TYR A 312 -9.15 19.24 -21.56
N PHE A 313 -8.40 18.29 -22.12
CA PHE A 313 -8.86 17.48 -23.26
C PHE A 313 -9.03 16.00 -22.90
N CYS A 314 -8.07 15.40 -22.18
CA CYS A 314 -8.07 13.95 -21.95
C CYS A 314 -7.39 13.51 -20.64
N ALA A 315 -6.99 14.42 -19.76
CA ALA A 315 -6.11 14.09 -18.63
C ALA A 315 -6.62 14.56 -17.27
N ASP A 316 -6.03 13.97 -16.23
CA ASP A 316 -6.34 14.26 -14.83
C ASP A 316 -6.15 15.78 -14.53
N PRO A 317 -7.15 16.47 -13.95
CA PRO A 317 -7.06 17.89 -13.60
C PRO A 317 -5.92 18.19 -12.60
N SER A 318 -5.39 17.18 -11.91
CA SER A 318 -4.24 17.26 -11.01
C SER A 318 -2.87 17.18 -11.71
N THR A 319 -2.81 17.35 -13.03
CA THR A 319 -1.55 17.33 -13.79
C THR A 319 -0.50 18.28 -13.19
N SER A 320 0.62 17.75 -12.72
CA SER A 320 1.69 18.47 -12.01
C SER A 320 2.96 17.60 -11.89
N ALA A 321 4.10 18.21 -11.56
CA ALA A 321 5.22 17.46 -11.01
C ALA A 321 5.04 17.32 -9.49
N ASP A 322 5.30 16.15 -8.92
CA ASP A 322 5.22 15.90 -7.47
C ASP A 322 6.46 15.15 -6.96
N VAL A 323 6.80 15.35 -5.68
CA VAL A 323 7.82 14.56 -4.99
C VAL A 323 7.23 13.24 -4.48
N GLU A 324 5.96 13.27 -4.06
CA GLU A 324 5.27 12.13 -3.46
C GLU A 324 5.15 10.95 -4.45
N ILE A 325 5.01 11.23 -5.73
CA ILE A 325 4.90 10.19 -6.77
C ILE A 325 6.14 9.30 -6.82
N TYR A 326 7.35 9.83 -6.61
CA TYR A 326 8.57 9.02 -6.51
C TYR A 326 8.51 8.05 -5.34
N ARG A 327 7.99 8.50 -4.19
CA ARG A 327 7.81 7.64 -3.01
C ARG A 327 6.90 6.48 -3.35
N GLN A 328 5.76 6.76 -3.96
CA GLN A 328 4.79 5.75 -4.35
C GLN A 328 5.35 4.79 -5.42
N ILE A 329 6.08 5.30 -6.41
CA ILE A 329 6.77 4.51 -7.44
C ILE A 329 7.77 3.54 -6.80
N LEU A 330 8.64 4.02 -5.90
CA LEU A 330 9.64 3.18 -5.24
C LEU A 330 9.02 2.14 -4.29
N LEU A 331 7.97 2.53 -3.55
CA LEU A 331 7.22 1.62 -2.68
C LEU A 331 6.47 0.55 -3.47
N SER A 332 6.09 0.81 -4.72
CA SER A 332 5.49 -0.19 -5.62
C SER A 332 6.50 -1.25 -6.10
N GLY A 333 7.80 -1.06 -5.81
CA GLY A 333 8.87 -1.97 -6.19
C GLY A 333 9.65 -1.54 -7.43
N CYS A 334 9.45 -0.32 -7.92
CA CYS A 334 10.29 0.26 -8.97
C CYS A 334 11.74 0.42 -8.48
N ARG A 335 12.70 0.22 -9.39
CA ARG A 335 14.14 0.28 -9.10
C ARG A 335 14.92 1.20 -10.04
N CYS A 336 14.28 1.73 -11.09
CA CYS A 336 14.84 2.77 -11.95
C CYS A 336 13.86 3.93 -12.06
N VAL A 337 14.30 5.13 -11.72
CA VAL A 337 13.50 6.36 -11.80
C VAL A 337 14.23 7.41 -12.62
N GLU A 338 13.47 8.20 -13.36
CA GLU A 338 13.97 9.26 -14.23
C GLU A 338 13.86 10.61 -13.53
N ILE A 339 14.93 11.43 -13.59
CA ILE A 339 14.99 12.76 -12.99
C ILE A 339 15.43 13.78 -14.04
N ASP A 340 14.46 14.48 -14.64
CA ASP A 340 14.71 15.53 -15.62
C ASP A 340 15.16 16.82 -14.92
N CYS A 341 16.48 17.03 -14.81
CA CYS A 341 17.06 18.21 -14.18
C CYS A 341 17.15 19.40 -15.15
N TRP A 342 16.73 20.58 -14.71
CA TRP A 342 16.79 21.84 -15.44
C TRP A 342 17.43 22.95 -14.59
N ASP A 343 18.03 23.93 -15.26
CA ASP A 343 18.53 25.14 -14.61
C ASP A 343 17.36 25.92 -13.98
N GLY A 344 17.43 26.20 -12.68
CA GLY A 344 16.42 26.99 -11.98
C GLY A 344 16.89 28.40 -11.64
N CYS A 345 15.97 29.19 -11.09
CA CYS A 345 16.24 30.54 -10.59
C CYS A 345 17.25 30.50 -9.44
N ASP A 346 17.97 31.61 -9.23
CA ASP A 346 18.92 31.80 -8.13
C ASP A 346 20.05 30.76 -8.04
N GLY A 347 20.31 30.02 -9.12
CA GLY A 347 21.35 28.98 -9.15
C GLY A 347 20.92 27.64 -8.55
N GLU A 348 19.64 27.48 -8.20
CA GLU A 348 19.11 26.25 -7.61
C GLU A 348 18.53 25.32 -8.69
N PRO A 349 19.04 24.09 -8.85
CA PRO A 349 18.55 23.16 -9.86
C PRO A 349 17.14 22.65 -9.54
N ILE A 350 16.34 22.47 -10.60
CA ILE A 350 14.94 22.05 -10.53
C ILE A 350 14.68 20.76 -11.32
N VAL A 351 13.55 20.12 -11.05
CA VAL A 351 13.04 18.95 -11.76
C VAL A 351 11.68 19.27 -12.35
N THR A 352 11.53 19.11 -13.67
CA THR A 352 10.29 19.38 -14.41
C THR A 352 10.35 18.77 -15.80
N HIS A 353 9.21 18.70 -16.49
CA HIS A 353 9.17 18.36 -17.91
C HIS A 353 9.37 19.65 -18.67
N GLY A 354 10.52 19.82 -19.32
CA GLY A 354 10.85 21.08 -19.96
C GLY A 354 10.64 21.11 -21.48
N PRO A 355 10.76 22.31 -22.09
CA PRO A 355 10.91 23.59 -21.40
C PRO A 355 9.57 24.04 -20.77
N THR A 356 9.61 24.64 -19.58
CA THR A 356 8.42 25.03 -18.78
C THR A 356 7.48 25.99 -19.51
N GLU A 357 8.02 26.78 -20.44
CA GLU A 357 7.33 27.73 -21.30
C GLU A 357 6.39 27.04 -22.29
N ILE A 358 6.62 25.75 -22.56
CA ILE A 358 5.82 24.92 -23.46
C ILE A 358 4.94 23.96 -22.66
N THR A 359 5.52 23.31 -21.66
CA THR A 359 4.85 22.23 -20.92
C THR A 359 3.95 22.76 -19.81
N PHE A 360 4.24 23.96 -19.28
CA PHE A 360 3.58 24.59 -18.13
C PHE A 360 3.52 23.71 -16.88
N ILE A 361 4.47 22.78 -16.73
CA ILE A 361 4.58 21.94 -15.53
C ILE A 361 5.38 22.70 -14.47
N GLU A 362 4.74 22.92 -13.31
CA GLU A 362 5.38 23.58 -12.16
C GLU A 362 6.58 22.76 -11.68
N PRO A 363 7.76 23.38 -11.51
CA PRO A 363 8.98 22.67 -11.16
C PRO A 363 9.08 22.33 -9.67
N ILE A 364 9.85 21.29 -9.38
CA ILE A 364 10.23 20.87 -8.03
C ILE A 364 11.70 21.22 -7.79
N ALA A 365 12.07 21.70 -6.60
CA ALA A 365 13.47 21.85 -6.23
C ALA A 365 14.18 20.49 -6.12
N LEU A 366 15.32 20.30 -6.80
CA LEU A 366 16.07 19.03 -6.82
C LEU A 366 16.44 18.56 -5.41
N LYS A 367 16.91 19.49 -4.55
CA LYS A 367 17.28 19.17 -3.16
C LYS A 367 16.13 18.60 -2.33
N VAL A 368 14.90 19.07 -2.57
CA VAL A 368 13.70 18.55 -1.90
C VAL A 368 13.40 17.13 -2.36
N LEU A 369 13.51 16.87 -3.67
CA LEU A 369 13.32 15.54 -4.24
C LEU A 369 14.35 14.54 -3.69
N LEU A 370 15.64 14.85 -3.80
CA LEU A 370 16.71 13.93 -3.41
C LEU A 370 16.73 13.66 -1.90
N GLY A 371 16.43 14.67 -1.08
CA GLY A 371 16.28 14.48 0.36
C GLY A 371 15.18 13.48 0.74
N LEU A 372 14.11 13.40 -0.06
CA LEU A 372 13.06 12.40 0.12
C LEU A 372 13.48 11.01 -0.38
N LEU A 373 14.15 10.92 -1.54
CA LEU A 373 14.61 9.65 -2.13
C LEU A 373 15.63 8.91 -1.26
N PHE A 374 16.54 9.67 -0.63
CA PHE A 374 17.52 9.11 0.31
C PHE A 374 16.86 8.32 1.44
N CYS A 375 15.73 8.81 1.95
CA CYS A 375 15.01 8.16 3.05
C CYS A 375 14.29 6.86 2.65
N LEU A 376 14.33 6.47 1.38
CA LEU A 376 13.53 5.38 0.82
C LEU A 376 14.33 4.23 0.21
N THR A 377 15.59 4.45 -0.17
CA THR A 377 16.25 3.54 -1.13
C THR A 377 17.45 2.82 -0.53
N GLY A 378 17.46 1.49 -0.72
CA GLY A 378 18.66 0.66 -0.63
C GLY A 378 19.36 0.52 -1.99
N PHE A 379 18.64 0.63 -3.11
CA PHE A 379 19.17 0.66 -4.48
C PHE A 379 18.13 1.33 -5.42
N ALA A 380 18.48 2.45 -6.04
CA ALA A 380 17.74 3.03 -7.17
C ALA A 380 18.74 3.42 -8.25
N LEU A 381 18.47 3.00 -9.49
CA LEU A 381 19.17 3.48 -10.68
C LEU A 381 18.52 4.80 -11.09
N LEU A 382 19.34 5.81 -11.36
CA LEU A 382 18.92 7.10 -11.86
C LEU A 382 19.18 7.12 -13.37
N ASP A 383 18.14 7.21 -14.19
CA ASP A 383 18.31 7.50 -15.62
C ASP A 383 18.38 9.02 -15.77
N GLU A 384 19.59 9.54 -15.97
CA GLU A 384 19.82 10.95 -16.29
C GLU A 384 19.73 11.14 -17.80
N ARG A 385 18.51 11.25 -18.34
CA ARG A 385 18.34 11.78 -19.70
C ARG A 385 18.31 13.30 -19.67
N SER A 386 19.51 13.88 -19.68
CA SER A 386 19.69 15.31 -19.90
C SER A 386 19.88 15.58 -21.40
N PHE A 387 19.06 16.43 -22.01
CA PHE A 387 19.50 17.18 -23.20
C PHE A 387 18.83 18.57 -23.28
N PRO A 388 19.59 19.68 -23.45
CA PRO A 388 21.04 19.85 -23.36
C PRO A 388 21.47 20.38 -21.98
N LEU A 389 22.71 20.04 -21.58
CA LEU A 389 23.53 20.92 -20.76
C LEU A 389 23.58 22.32 -21.40
N SER A 390 22.63 23.19 -21.05
CA SER A 390 22.70 24.63 -21.24
C SER A 390 22.37 25.21 -19.87
N SER A 391 23.18 26.03 -19.18
CA SER A 391 24.31 26.83 -19.67
C SER A 391 25.25 27.33 -18.55
N LEU A 392 25.18 26.80 -17.32
CA LEU A 392 26.14 27.10 -16.25
C LEU A 392 26.80 25.83 -15.70
N LEU A 393 28.11 25.67 -15.94
CA LEU A 393 28.96 24.69 -15.24
C LEU A 393 28.77 24.75 -13.71
N ALA A 394 28.41 25.92 -13.17
CA ALA A 394 28.12 26.13 -11.76
C ALA A 394 26.88 25.34 -11.26
N GLN A 395 25.78 25.29 -12.02
CA GLN A 395 24.59 24.53 -11.59
C GLN A 395 24.79 23.03 -11.70
N GLN A 396 25.58 22.55 -12.68
CA GLN A 396 25.98 21.14 -12.74
C GLN A 396 26.84 20.73 -11.55
N GLY A 397 27.82 21.57 -11.17
CA GLY A 397 28.57 21.39 -9.93
C GLY A 397 27.63 21.34 -8.71
N LYS A 398 26.63 22.23 -8.68
CA LYS A 398 25.63 22.26 -7.61
C LYS A 398 24.77 21.00 -7.58
N MET A 399 24.34 20.48 -8.72
CA MET A 399 23.61 19.22 -8.82
C MET A 399 24.44 18.08 -8.21
N ALA A 400 25.70 17.93 -8.64
CA ALA A 400 26.61 16.92 -8.11
C ALA A 400 26.82 17.04 -6.59
N GLU A 401 26.95 18.26 -6.06
CA GLU A 401 26.99 18.51 -4.62
C GLU A 401 25.71 18.04 -3.92
N ILE A 402 24.54 18.33 -4.47
CA ILE A 402 23.26 17.91 -3.87
C ILE A 402 23.11 16.38 -3.90
N PHE A 403 23.48 15.72 -5.01
CA PHE A 403 23.52 14.25 -5.08
C PHE A 403 24.46 13.67 -4.02
N ALA A 404 25.68 14.21 -3.91
CA ALA A 404 26.66 13.77 -2.93
C ALA A 404 26.21 14.01 -1.48
N GLU A 405 25.59 15.15 -1.19
CA GLU A 405 25.04 15.53 0.12
C GLU A 405 23.87 14.62 0.51
N CYS A 406 22.96 14.37 -0.43
CA CYS A 406 21.73 13.63 -0.13
C CYS A 406 21.99 12.13 -0.02
N PHE A 407 22.76 11.53 -0.93
CA PHE A 407 22.97 10.07 -0.95
C PHE A 407 24.18 9.61 -0.15
N GLY A 408 25.16 10.48 0.13
CA GLY A 408 26.34 10.13 0.91
C GLY A 408 27.07 8.90 0.36
N ASP A 409 27.27 7.90 1.22
CA ASP A 409 27.94 6.63 0.90
C ASP A 409 27.10 5.68 0.04
N SER A 410 25.78 5.91 -0.05
CA SER A 410 24.89 5.13 -0.94
C SER A 410 25.06 5.50 -2.42
N LEU A 411 25.77 6.59 -2.73
CA LEU A 411 26.09 7.00 -4.08
C LEU A 411 27.35 6.27 -4.58
N LEU A 412 27.21 5.41 -5.58
CA LEU A 412 28.34 4.73 -6.21
C LEU A 412 29.10 5.70 -7.12
N ARG A 413 30.25 6.21 -6.67
CA ARG A 413 31.09 7.18 -7.41
C ARG A 413 32.30 6.56 -8.10
N GLU A 414 32.71 5.38 -7.66
CA GLU A 414 33.87 4.68 -8.19
C GLU A 414 33.50 3.24 -8.59
N PRO A 415 34.17 2.66 -9.61
CA PRO A 415 33.94 1.27 -9.98
C PRO A 415 34.21 0.32 -8.81
N ILE A 416 33.35 -0.68 -8.63
CA ILE A 416 33.55 -1.69 -7.59
C ILE A 416 34.74 -2.62 -7.94
N PRO A 417 35.50 -3.11 -6.93
CA PRO A 417 36.57 -4.07 -7.16
C PRO A 417 36.10 -5.30 -7.95
N GLY A 418 36.89 -5.74 -8.93
CA GLY A 418 36.54 -6.87 -9.81
C GLY A 418 35.65 -6.52 -11.00
N HIS A 419 35.08 -5.32 -11.05
CA HIS A 419 34.28 -4.82 -12.19
C HIS A 419 34.77 -3.43 -12.65
N PRO A 420 36.03 -3.33 -13.14
CA PRO A 420 36.55 -2.06 -13.61
C PRO A 420 35.78 -1.58 -14.85
N VAL A 421 35.60 -0.26 -14.96
CA VAL A 421 35.10 0.36 -16.19
C VAL A 421 36.25 0.38 -17.21
N THR A 422 36.39 -0.72 -17.95
CA THR A 422 37.28 -0.74 -19.11
C THR A 422 36.60 0.00 -20.25
N ILE A 423 37.11 1.18 -20.60
CA ILE A 423 36.57 2.02 -21.67
C ILE A 423 36.69 1.27 -23.01
N ALA A 424 35.65 0.53 -23.36
CA ALA A 424 35.33 0.17 -24.72
C ALA A 424 34.03 0.92 -25.05
N PHE A 425 34.16 2.06 -25.72
CA PHE A 425 33.15 3.08 -26.05
C PHE A 425 33.00 4.26 -25.09
N ASN A 426 33.41 5.44 -25.58
CA ASN A 426 33.26 6.77 -25.00
C ASN A 426 31.81 7.27 -25.00
N CYS A 427 30.89 6.56 -24.35
CA CYS A 427 29.54 7.08 -24.13
C CYS A 427 29.18 6.83 -22.66
N PHE A 428 28.87 7.92 -21.94
CA PHE A 428 28.47 7.98 -20.52
C PHE A 428 29.63 7.93 -19.51
N LYS A 429 30.29 9.09 -19.33
CA LYS A 429 30.77 9.48 -18.00
C LYS A 429 29.57 10.03 -17.24
N ILE A 430 29.02 9.24 -16.32
CA ILE A 430 28.19 9.74 -15.22
C ILE A 430 29.18 10.21 -14.14
N ILE A 431 28.96 11.40 -13.58
CA ILE A 431 29.80 12.04 -12.56
C ILE A 431 29.70 11.29 -11.23
#